data_AF-A0A0Q0PFU4-F1
#
_entry.id   AF-A0A0Q0PFU4-F1
#
_cell.length_a   1.000
_cell.length_b   1.000
_cell.length_c   1.000
_cell.angle_alpha   90.00
_cell.angle_beta   90.00
_cell.angle_gamma   90.00
#
_symmetry.space_group_name_H-M   'P 1'
#
loop_
_entity.id
_entity.type
_entity.pdbx_description
1 polymer ?
#
loop_
_entity_poly.entity_id
_entity_poly.type
_entity_poly.pdbx_seq_one_letter_code
_entity_poly.pdbx_strand_id
1 'polypeptide(L)'
;MVSCASEFAVKTGVDLAPNAGIYLLDPPPSLVADNWQQVLEVHHGDEQHTLLAQLSLNSETGINLAVMTAQGMPIFQLEKAPLGPIKSEKMLPINAVDPRYILADIMLVHWPVTVLNSQLYGLNLVEQGSTRRLYQGEQLISEIRYLDGATELVNFQRDYKIKFQRVN
;
A
#
# COMPACT_ATOMS: atom_id res chain seq x y z
N MET A 1 -1.84 32.77 29.72
CA MET A 1 -1.47 32.51 28.31
C MET A 1 -2.15 31.23 27.88
N VAL A 2 -3.09 31.32 26.94
CA VAL A 2 -3.75 30.13 26.37
C VAL A 2 -2.77 29.50 25.39
N SER A 3 -2.22 28.35 25.75
CA SER A 3 -1.41 27.55 24.84
C SER A 3 -2.35 26.66 24.04
N CYS A 4 -2.63 27.05 22.80
CA CYS A 4 -3.17 26.14 21.80
C CYS A 4 -2.05 25.17 21.42
N ALA A 5 -2.00 24.02 22.08
CA ALA A 5 -1.32 22.87 21.51
C ALA A 5 -2.24 22.34 20.40
N SER A 6 -2.01 22.78 19.17
CA SER A 6 -2.48 22.05 18.01
C SER A 6 -1.70 20.73 17.98
N GLU A 7 -2.30 19.69 18.52
CA GLU A 7 -1.85 18.32 18.37
C GLU A 7 -2.00 17.96 16.89
N PHE A 8 -0.96 18.23 16.11
CA PHE A 8 -0.86 17.70 14.77
C PHE A 8 -0.80 16.19 14.92
N ALA A 9 -1.94 15.52 14.74
CA ALA A 9 -2.00 14.08 14.62
C ALA A 9 -0.88 13.67 13.65
N VAL A 10 0.10 12.92 14.16
CA VAL A 10 1.16 12.33 13.36
C VAL A 10 0.48 11.70 12.16
N LYS A 11 0.84 12.13 10.95
CA LYS A 11 0.18 11.68 9.71
C LYS A 11 0.31 10.15 9.64
N THR A 12 -0.71 9.43 10.10
CA THR A 12 -0.83 7.96 10.11
C THR A 12 -1.11 7.40 8.70
N GLY A 13 -1.06 8.28 7.70
CA GLY A 13 -1.31 7.96 6.31
C GLY A 13 -0.18 8.41 5.39
N VAL A 14 -0.33 8.07 4.11
CA VAL A 14 0.53 8.54 3.03
C VAL A 14 -0.31 9.31 2.02
N ASP A 15 0.21 10.46 1.56
CA ASP A 15 -0.41 11.21 0.47
C ASP A 15 -0.22 10.41 -0.81
N LEU A 16 -1.29 9.97 -1.46
CA LEU A 16 -1.23 9.31 -2.77
C LEU A 16 -1.30 10.33 -3.92
N ALA A 17 -1.83 11.52 -3.65
CA ALA A 17 -1.85 12.69 -4.51
C ALA A 17 -1.66 13.96 -3.65
N PRO A 18 -1.45 15.16 -4.22
CA PRO A 18 -1.29 16.38 -3.44
C PRO A 18 -2.46 16.59 -2.45
N ASN A 19 -2.14 16.61 -1.14
CA ASN A 19 -3.09 16.76 -0.04
C ASN A 19 -4.22 15.70 0.03
N ALA A 20 -4.03 14.53 -0.58
CA ALA A 20 -5.04 13.48 -0.63
C ALA A 20 -4.36 12.10 -0.58
N GLY A 21 -4.94 11.13 0.14
CA GLY A 21 -4.22 9.90 0.43
C GLY A 21 -5.03 8.88 1.21
N ILE A 22 -4.32 7.99 1.89
CA ILE A 22 -4.88 6.89 2.66
C ILE A 22 -4.28 6.84 4.06
N TYR A 23 -5.13 6.64 5.07
CA TYR A 23 -4.72 6.27 6.41
C TYR A 23 -4.37 4.78 6.46
N LEU A 24 -3.19 4.46 6.97
CA LEU A 24 -2.71 3.08 7.05
C LEU A 24 -3.24 2.44 8.34
N LEU A 25 -4.55 2.16 8.36
CA LEU A 25 -5.25 1.57 9.51
C LEU A 25 -5.08 0.04 9.56
N ASP A 26 -5.65 -0.56 10.60
CA ASP A 26 -5.63 -2.02 10.81
C ASP A 26 -6.30 -2.78 9.64
N PRO A 27 -5.88 -4.03 9.37
CA PRO A 27 -6.47 -4.84 8.32
C PRO A 27 -7.95 -5.11 8.62
N PRO A 28 -8.81 -5.21 7.60
CA PRO A 28 -10.21 -5.57 7.80
C PRO A 28 -10.30 -6.99 8.39
N PRO A 29 -11.26 -7.25 9.29
CA PRO A 29 -11.42 -8.57 9.92
C PRO A 29 -11.52 -9.72 8.93
N SER A 30 -12.03 -9.46 7.72
CA SER A 30 -12.15 -10.45 6.64
C SER A 30 -10.81 -10.94 6.06
N LEU A 31 -9.70 -10.23 6.31
CA LEU A 31 -8.35 -10.58 5.84
C LEU A 31 -7.42 -10.97 7.00
N VAL A 32 -7.91 -10.94 8.24
CA VAL A 32 -7.14 -11.35 9.41
C VAL A 32 -6.96 -12.88 9.38
N ALA A 33 -5.75 -13.35 9.66
CA ALA A 33 -5.25 -14.73 9.50
C ALA A 33 -4.77 -15.13 8.10
N ASP A 34 -4.63 -14.15 7.20
CA ASP A 34 -4.01 -14.37 5.90
C ASP A 34 -2.49 -14.17 5.90
N ASN A 35 -1.80 -15.00 5.12
CA ASN A 35 -0.41 -14.84 4.76
C ASN A 35 -0.29 -14.90 3.25
N TRP A 36 0.23 -13.84 2.64
CA TRP A 36 0.42 -13.76 1.20
C TRP A 36 1.88 -13.59 0.87
N GLN A 37 2.32 -14.36 -0.12
CA GLN A 37 3.58 -14.14 -0.79
C GLN A 37 3.29 -13.76 -2.24
N GLN A 38 3.87 -12.64 -2.66
CA GLN A 38 3.68 -12.12 -4.01
C GLN A 38 5.00 -11.72 -4.64
N VAL A 39 5.12 -11.97 -5.94
CA VAL A 39 6.10 -11.32 -6.80
C VAL A 39 5.54 -9.98 -7.22
N LEU A 40 6.33 -8.92 -7.03
CA LEU A 40 6.02 -7.56 -7.49
C LEU A 40 6.98 -7.20 -8.63
N GLU A 41 6.45 -7.04 -9.83
CA GLU A 41 7.19 -6.44 -10.95
C GLU A 41 6.88 -4.95 -10.98
N VAL A 42 7.85 -4.13 -10.56
CA VAL A 42 7.74 -2.67 -10.47
C VAL A 42 8.42 -2.06 -11.69
N HIS A 43 7.70 -1.20 -12.40
CA HIS A 43 8.20 -0.43 -13.54
C HIS A 43 8.07 1.07 -13.26
N HIS A 44 9.13 1.83 -13.48
CA HIS A 44 9.15 3.29 -13.35
C HIS A 44 10.10 3.87 -14.41
N GLY A 45 9.53 4.53 -15.42
CA GLY A 45 10.29 4.88 -16.64
C GLY A 45 10.91 3.64 -17.30
N ASP A 46 12.22 3.69 -17.55
CA ASP A 46 12.99 2.58 -18.14
C ASP A 46 13.48 1.55 -17.09
N GLU A 47 13.28 1.81 -15.80
CA GLU A 47 13.70 0.93 -14.71
C GLU A 47 12.66 -0.14 -14.42
N GLN A 48 13.11 -1.39 -14.32
CA GLN A 48 12.29 -2.52 -13.90
C GLN A 48 12.96 -3.28 -12.76
N HIS A 49 12.18 -3.58 -11.72
CA HIS A 49 12.61 -4.35 -10.56
C HIS A 49 11.63 -5.48 -10.25
N THR A 50 12.18 -6.66 -9.94
CA THR A 50 11.39 -7.78 -9.41
C THR A 50 11.68 -7.93 -7.93
N LEU A 51 10.61 -7.82 -7.13
CA LEU A 51 10.66 -7.92 -5.68
C LEU A 51 9.80 -9.10 -5.21
N LEU A 52 10.13 -9.63 -4.03
CA LEU A 52 9.27 -10.56 -3.31
C LEU A 52 8.71 -9.83 -2.09
N ALA A 53 7.39 -9.80 -1.97
CA ALA A 53 6.68 -9.25 -0.83
C ALA A 53 6.00 -10.37 -0.04
N GLN A 54 6.26 -10.42 1.26
CA GLN A 54 5.58 -11.28 2.20
C GLN A 54 4.75 -10.42 3.14
N LEU A 55 3.43 -10.60 3.10
CA LEU A 55 2.48 -9.91 3.95
C LEU A 55 1.81 -10.92 4.88
N SER A 56 1.85 -10.63 6.18
CA SER A 56 1.15 -11.39 7.22
C SER A 56 0.18 -10.47 7.94
N LEU A 57 -1.09 -10.88 8.00
CA LEU A 57 -2.17 -10.16 8.67
C LEU A 57 -2.70 -10.99 9.83
N ASN A 58 -2.66 -10.45 11.05
CA ASN A 58 -3.02 -11.17 12.25
C ASN A 58 -3.68 -10.23 13.27
N SER A 59 -4.66 -10.74 14.05
CA SER A 59 -5.38 -9.92 15.04
C SER A 59 -4.53 -9.48 16.22
N GLU A 60 -3.51 -10.27 16.57
CA GLU A 60 -2.62 -10.03 17.71
C GLU A 60 -1.40 -9.19 17.29
N THR A 61 -0.79 -9.50 16.14
CA THR A 61 0.43 -8.83 15.67
C THR A 61 0.20 -7.74 14.63
N GLY A 62 -1.01 -7.62 14.08
CA GLY A 62 -1.39 -6.60 13.11
C GLY A 62 -0.86 -6.88 11.70
N ILE A 63 -0.18 -5.90 11.11
CA ILE A 63 0.39 -5.99 9.76
C ILE A 63 1.90 -6.21 9.87
N ASN A 64 2.41 -7.25 9.21
CA ASN A 64 3.85 -7.45 9.02
C ASN A 64 4.12 -7.61 7.53
N LEU A 65 4.97 -6.74 6.98
CA LEU A 65 5.35 -6.71 5.57
C LEU A 65 6.88 -6.77 5.46
N ALA A 66 7.39 -7.84 4.85
CA ALA A 66 8.79 -7.95 4.46
C ALA A 66 8.90 -7.87 2.94
N VAL A 67 9.80 -7.02 2.45
CA VAL A 67 10.08 -6.90 1.01
C VAL A 67 11.56 -7.17 0.77
N MET A 68 11.84 -8.00 -0.22
CA MET A 68 13.19 -8.45 -0.58
C MET A 68 13.38 -8.41 -2.10
N THR A 69 14.64 -8.42 -2.54
CA THR A 69 14.96 -8.62 -3.95
C THR A 69 14.56 -10.03 -4.39
N ALA A 70 14.49 -10.29 -5.71
CA ALA A 70 14.27 -11.63 -6.24
C ALA A 70 15.32 -12.67 -5.77
N GLN A 71 16.50 -12.23 -5.32
CA GLN A 71 17.56 -13.09 -4.78
C GLN A 71 17.43 -13.33 -3.25
N GLY A 72 16.38 -12.79 -2.62
CA GLY A 72 16.13 -12.94 -1.19
C GLY A 72 16.88 -11.96 -0.28
N MET A 73 17.53 -10.92 -0.84
CA MET A 73 18.17 -9.89 -0.02
C MET A 73 17.09 -8.95 0.52
N PRO A 74 16.98 -8.76 1.85
CA PRO A 74 15.93 -7.94 2.42
C PRO A 74 16.15 -6.46 2.07
N ILE A 75 15.08 -5.79 1.65
CA ILE A 75 15.07 -4.38 1.28
C ILE A 75 14.55 -3.55 2.44
N PHE A 76 13.37 -3.91 2.94
CA PHE A 76 12.77 -3.28 4.10
C PHE A 76 11.83 -4.23 4.82
N GLN A 77 11.53 -3.88 6.07
CA GLN A 77 10.44 -4.46 6.85
C GLN A 77 9.53 -3.34 7.34
N LEU A 78 8.23 -3.60 7.39
CA LEU A 78 7.23 -2.72 7.94
C LEU A 78 6.34 -3.51 8.89
N GLU A 79 6.19 -3.00 10.11
CA GLU A 79 5.33 -3.56 11.13
C GLU A 79 4.31 -2.52 11.57
N LYS A 80 3.08 -2.95 11.77
CA LYS A 80 2.03 -2.15 12.39
C LYS A 80 1.26 -3.02 13.37
N ALA A 81 1.57 -2.88 14.65
CA ALA A 81 0.79 -3.51 15.71
C ALA A 81 -0.66 -2.98 15.69
N PRO A 82 -1.65 -3.76 16.17
CA PRO A 82 -3.05 -3.32 16.26
C PRO A 82 -3.15 -2.00 17.02
N LEU A 83 -3.83 -1.01 16.44
CA LEU A 83 -3.92 0.37 16.97
C LEU A 83 -2.57 1.09 17.23
N GLY A 84 -1.46 0.45 16.91
CA GLY A 84 -0.11 0.95 17.10
C GLY A 84 0.40 1.77 15.92
N PRO A 85 1.53 2.47 16.10
CA PRO A 85 2.19 3.20 15.03
C PRO A 85 2.80 2.23 14.01
N ILE A 86 3.04 2.75 12.81
CA ILE A 86 3.85 2.05 11.81
C ILE A 86 5.33 2.21 12.17
N LYS A 87 6.03 1.08 12.18
CA LYS A 87 7.48 0.99 12.26
C LYS A 87 8.00 0.46 10.92
N SER A 88 9.08 1.02 10.43
CA SER A 88 9.72 0.51 9.22
C SER A 88 11.23 0.56 9.34
N GLU A 89 11.89 -0.50 8.92
CA GLU A 89 13.34 -0.61 8.86
C GLU A 89 13.77 -0.80 7.40
N LYS A 90 14.69 0.03 6.91
CA LYS A 90 15.29 -0.10 5.58
C LYS A 90 16.65 -0.78 5.72
N MET A 91 16.81 -1.90 5.05
CA MET A 91 18.02 -2.73 5.10
C MET A 91 18.94 -2.49 3.90
N LEU A 92 18.37 -2.07 2.76
CA LEU A 92 19.13 -1.62 1.60
C LEU A 92 18.85 -0.14 1.29
N PRO A 93 19.87 0.63 0.87
CA PRO A 93 19.71 2.01 0.42
C PRO A 93 19.14 2.02 -1.01
N ILE A 94 17.89 1.59 -1.16
CA ILE A 94 17.15 1.82 -2.41
C ILE A 94 16.70 3.28 -2.39
N ASN A 95 17.05 4.01 -3.43
CA ASN A 95 16.72 5.44 -3.55
C ASN A 95 15.19 5.65 -3.36
N ALA A 96 14.87 6.57 -2.45
CA ALA A 96 13.60 7.29 -2.28
C ALA A 96 12.26 6.53 -2.06
N VAL A 97 12.17 5.20 -2.08
CA VAL A 97 10.86 4.54 -1.83
C VAL A 97 10.61 4.40 -0.33
N ASP A 98 9.58 5.08 0.19
CA ASP A 98 9.09 4.89 1.55
C ASP A 98 8.23 3.61 1.61
N PRO A 99 8.55 2.62 2.47
CA PRO A 99 7.81 1.36 2.63
C PRO A 99 6.31 1.52 2.78
N ARG A 100 5.87 2.65 3.34
CA ARG A 100 4.45 2.97 3.54
C ARG A 100 3.69 3.08 2.22
N TYR A 101 4.34 3.47 1.12
CA TYR A 101 3.70 3.48 -0.21
C TYR A 101 3.46 2.08 -0.75
N ILE A 102 4.39 1.15 -0.55
CA ILE A 102 4.20 -0.25 -0.97
C ILE A 102 3.04 -0.88 -0.19
N LEU A 103 2.95 -0.61 1.12
CA LEU A 103 1.79 -1.04 1.90
C LEU A 103 0.49 -0.43 1.37
N ALA A 104 0.47 0.87 1.05
CA ALA A 104 -0.71 1.53 0.49
C ALA A 104 -1.14 0.90 -0.85
N ASP A 105 -0.21 0.57 -1.74
CA ASP A 105 -0.51 -0.10 -3.01
C ASP A 105 -1.08 -1.50 -2.78
N ILE A 106 -0.51 -2.28 -1.85
CA ILE A 106 -1.04 -3.58 -1.43
C ILE A 106 -2.46 -3.44 -0.86
N MET A 107 -2.71 -2.42 -0.03
CA MET A 107 -4.03 -2.15 0.52
C MET A 107 -5.05 -1.85 -0.59
N LEU A 108 -4.73 -0.94 -1.52
CA LEU A 108 -5.60 -0.60 -2.65
C LEU A 108 -5.98 -1.81 -3.49
N VAL A 109 -5.05 -2.77 -3.62
CA VAL A 109 -5.25 -4.01 -4.37
C VAL A 109 -6.12 -5.02 -3.60
N HIS A 110 -5.91 -5.22 -2.31
CA HIS A 110 -6.49 -6.38 -1.61
C HIS A 110 -7.62 -6.05 -0.63
N TRP A 111 -7.74 -4.81 -0.13
CA TRP A 111 -8.74 -4.48 0.90
C TRP A 111 -10.11 -4.30 0.23
N PRO A 112 -11.24 -4.56 0.92
CA PRO A 112 -12.56 -4.25 0.40
C PRO A 112 -12.70 -2.75 0.13
N VAL A 113 -13.36 -2.37 -0.97
CA VAL A 113 -13.52 -0.96 -1.36
C VAL A 113 -14.27 -0.13 -0.32
N THR A 114 -15.25 -0.73 0.38
CA THR A 114 -15.96 -0.04 1.48
C THR A 114 -15.02 0.33 2.62
N VAL A 115 -14.08 -0.56 2.95
CA VAL A 115 -13.05 -0.32 3.97
C VAL A 115 -12.08 0.74 3.48
N LEU A 116 -11.56 0.60 2.26
CA LEU A 116 -10.64 1.58 1.68
C LEU A 116 -11.23 2.98 1.65
N ASN A 117 -12.48 3.15 1.19
CA ASN A 117 -13.11 4.48 1.14
C ASN A 117 -13.28 5.14 2.51
N SER A 118 -13.42 4.37 3.60
CA SER A 118 -13.40 4.93 4.96
C SER A 118 -12.01 5.38 5.44
N GLN A 119 -10.96 4.89 4.78
CA GLN A 119 -9.55 5.18 5.09
C GLN A 119 -8.96 6.26 4.16
N LEU A 120 -9.64 6.60 3.08
CA LEU A 120 -9.21 7.63 2.14
C LEU A 120 -9.57 9.03 2.64
N TYR A 121 -8.69 9.99 2.36
CA TYR A 121 -8.97 11.42 2.54
C TYR A 121 -8.70 12.16 1.24
N GLY A 122 -9.67 12.96 0.79
CA GLY A 122 -9.58 13.70 -0.48
C GLY A 122 -9.56 12.81 -1.74
N LEU A 123 -9.79 11.49 -1.59
CA LEU A 123 -9.83 10.53 -2.68
C LEU A 123 -11.11 9.69 -2.61
N ASN A 124 -11.50 9.12 -3.75
CA ASN A 124 -12.61 8.18 -3.85
C ASN A 124 -12.20 6.99 -4.72
N LEU A 125 -12.47 5.77 -4.23
CA LEU A 125 -12.22 4.53 -4.95
C LEU A 125 -13.53 3.95 -5.46
N VAL A 126 -13.60 3.73 -6.77
CA VAL A 126 -14.76 3.12 -7.44
C VAL A 126 -14.35 1.75 -7.98
N GLU A 127 -15.11 0.72 -7.63
CA GLU A 127 -14.95 -0.65 -8.15
C GLU A 127 -16.06 -0.95 -9.16
N GLN A 128 -15.68 -1.41 -10.35
CA GLN A 128 -16.58 -1.79 -11.43
C GLN A 128 -16.04 -3.03 -12.15
N GLY A 129 -16.73 -4.16 -12.02
CA GLY A 129 -16.29 -5.42 -12.60
C GLY A 129 -14.92 -5.83 -12.05
N SER A 130 -13.95 -6.05 -12.93
CA SER A 130 -12.58 -6.43 -12.59
C SER A 130 -11.62 -5.23 -12.50
N THR A 131 -12.12 -4.02 -12.26
CA THR A 131 -11.30 -2.80 -12.20
C THR A 131 -11.66 -1.93 -11.00
N ARG A 132 -10.66 -1.35 -10.35
CA ARG A 132 -10.81 -0.23 -9.42
C ARG A 132 -10.14 1.02 -9.96
N ARG A 133 -10.74 2.17 -9.72
CA ARG A 133 -10.20 3.48 -10.10
C ARG A 133 -10.23 4.41 -8.91
N LEU A 134 -9.07 4.97 -8.58
CA LEU A 134 -8.87 5.92 -7.50
C LEU A 134 -8.85 7.33 -8.09
N TYR A 135 -9.74 8.19 -7.61
CA TYR A 135 -9.91 9.55 -8.12
C TYR A 135 -9.64 10.61 -7.05
N GLN A 136 -9.10 11.75 -7.47
CA GLN A 136 -9.13 13.02 -6.75
C GLN A 136 -10.05 13.99 -7.52
N GLY A 137 -11.30 14.12 -7.10
CA GLY A 137 -12.32 14.77 -7.92
C GLY A 137 -12.54 14.00 -9.23
N GLU A 138 -12.30 14.65 -10.38
CA GLU A 138 -12.38 14.00 -11.71
C GLU A 138 -11.04 13.43 -12.19
N GLN A 139 -9.94 13.74 -11.51
CA GLN A 139 -8.62 13.28 -11.90
C GLN A 139 -8.42 11.82 -11.50
N LEU A 140 -8.09 10.97 -12.47
CA LEU A 140 -7.69 9.58 -12.21
C LEU A 140 -6.26 9.54 -11.66
N ILE A 141 -6.11 9.06 -10.43
CA ILE A 141 -4.84 8.95 -9.71
C ILE A 141 -4.20 7.59 -9.95
N SER A 142 -4.98 6.51 -9.80
CA SER A 142 -4.52 5.14 -10.04
C SER A 142 -5.64 4.27 -10.60
N GLU A 143 -5.27 3.27 -11.39
CA GLU A 143 -6.15 2.19 -11.85
C GLU A 143 -5.59 0.84 -11.42
N ILE A 144 -6.46 -0.02 -10.90
CA ILE A 144 -6.15 -1.42 -10.55
C ILE A 144 -6.98 -2.32 -11.45
N ARG A 145 -6.34 -3.24 -12.17
CA ARG A 145 -6.99 -4.24 -13.04
C ARG A 145 -6.72 -5.64 -12.52
N TYR A 146 -7.78 -6.38 -12.21
CA TYR A 146 -7.72 -7.78 -11.82
C TYR A 146 -7.76 -8.65 -13.08
N LEU A 147 -6.67 -9.34 -13.35
CA LEU A 147 -6.47 -10.23 -14.49
C LEU A 147 -6.51 -11.68 -14.02
N ASP A 148 -6.59 -12.62 -14.96
CA ASP A 148 -6.44 -14.03 -14.62
C ASP A 148 -4.99 -14.30 -14.14
N GLY A 149 -4.85 -14.72 -12.89
CA GLY A 149 -3.56 -15.02 -12.25
C GLY A 149 -2.66 -13.82 -11.88
N ALA A 150 -3.09 -12.57 -12.12
CA ALA A 150 -2.31 -11.38 -11.76
C ALA A 150 -3.18 -10.17 -11.45
N THR A 151 -2.62 -9.17 -10.79
CA THR A 151 -3.23 -7.84 -10.64
C THR A 151 -2.26 -6.78 -11.09
N GLU A 152 -2.72 -5.78 -11.83
CA GLU A 152 -1.91 -4.64 -12.25
C GLU A 152 -2.42 -3.37 -11.58
N LEU A 153 -1.53 -2.64 -10.90
CA LEU A 153 -1.76 -1.29 -10.43
C LEU A 153 -0.94 -0.33 -11.30
N VAL A 154 -1.59 0.69 -11.84
CA VAL A 154 -0.94 1.81 -12.54
C VAL A 154 -1.20 3.08 -11.73
N ASN A 155 -0.13 3.78 -11.34
CA ASN A 155 -0.20 5.06 -10.65
C ASN A 155 0.17 6.18 -11.62
N PHE A 156 -0.82 6.96 -12.04
CA PHE A 156 -0.64 8.05 -13.00
C PHE A 156 -0.02 9.30 -12.35
N GLN A 157 -0.12 9.44 -11.03
CA GLN A 157 0.43 10.58 -10.29
C GLN A 157 1.94 10.49 -10.11
N ARG A 158 2.50 9.27 -10.10
CA ARG A 158 3.94 9.00 -9.87
C ARG A 158 4.58 8.17 -10.99
N ASP A 159 3.87 7.96 -12.08
CA ASP A 159 4.37 7.30 -13.30
C ASP A 159 5.00 5.92 -13.07
N TYR A 160 4.36 5.08 -12.24
CA TYR A 160 4.81 3.70 -12.03
C TYR A 160 3.69 2.69 -12.24
N LYS A 161 4.09 1.46 -12.53
CA LYS A 161 3.22 0.28 -12.61
C LYS A 161 3.76 -0.82 -11.70
N ILE A 162 2.87 -1.49 -10.98
CA ILE A 162 3.19 -2.70 -10.23
C ILE A 162 2.30 -3.83 -10.74
N LYS A 163 2.92 -4.95 -11.11
CA LYS A 163 2.21 -6.20 -11.35
C LYS A 163 2.42 -7.12 -10.16
N PHE A 164 1.32 -7.55 -9.55
CA PHE A 164 1.26 -8.47 -8.43
C PHE A 164 0.95 -9.87 -8.96
N GLN A 165 1.78 -10.84 -8.63
CA GLN A 165 1.55 -12.25 -8.94
C GLN A 165 1.66 -13.06 -7.64
N ARG A 166 0.68 -13.90 -7.35
CA ARG A 166 0.77 -14.81 -6.20
C ARG A 166 1.83 -15.87 -6.45
N VAL A 167 2.58 -16.19 -5.41
CA VAL A 167 3.41 -17.39 -5.39
C VAL A 167 2.49 -18.56 -5.02
N ASN A 168 2.38 -19.55 -5.90
CA ASN A 168 1.60 -20.78 -5.68
C ASN A 168 2.36 -21.76 -4.79
#